data_AF-M7TDU6-F1
#
_entry.id   AF-M7TDU6-F1
#
_cell.length_a   1.000
_cell.length_b   1.000
_cell.length_c   1.000
_cell.angle_alpha   90.00
_cell.angle_beta   90.00
_cell.angle_gamma   90.00
#
_symmetry.space_group_name_H-M   'P 1'
#
loop_
_entity.id
_entity.type
_entity.pdbx_description
1 polymer ?
#
loop_
_entity_poly.entity_id
_entity_poly.type
_entity_poly.pdbx_seq_one_letter_code
_entity_poly.pdbx_strand_id
1 'polypeptide(L)'
;MILPMNMAKDLDYIIYMTYDLHGQWDYNNKWSSPGCKTGNCLRSHVNETETKDALSMITKAGAASNKVVVGVASYGRSFKMAKAGCDSEGCLFTGSPRVSNAAKGRCTDTGGYISNAEIDDIIQNGKVNKQWKKEGFNMLVYNDTEWVAYMDDDMKKSRTQFYDSYNFAGTTDWAVDLQYFVDGSGSDGYDDDYEYEIDDNYWSPCQGSYTTLSQLDQRKDSMPAHCIEQYLINVQVATLETALTKYKKLIDDGYDDKFSIYEKYVTDQVPAQVNHFMASDKVHKYFTCKETKDITCCSSCRYATCLETCFKGSDCKNGRGTIDIMCPQMEFQRSIADDDLTPIPNATFTLKDAGGFWKDIGEEYGIEDSWIKFGRRVMRANNGCQYASEDINECMDKQNNFFHNYPLADQVTVYNPKDVIGDSFSKATDMLDRFKVVRAYGDWDDLMALSDLVDATSLPGYSTEEAVSSMEKIVEKAGEIEKKEREEFILNFLTGLLFWIPFVGEAIGAAGMTTVRSLLRLIGTTGDAGMAIYDIVNNPENAFMAVFSYLAGAGLGRAGFSNAANSRRGITSSEYDSLGGVKTKLDLVERIRGGICPI
;
A
#
# COMPACT_ATOMS: atom_id res chain seq x y z
N MET A 1 7.77 -5.77 36.26
CA MET A 1 9.09 -5.38 35.70
C MET A 1 8.90 -5.29 34.19
N ILE A 2 8.41 -4.14 33.69
CA ILE A 2 7.92 -3.98 32.29
C ILE A 2 8.69 -2.85 31.56
N LEU A 3 9.52 -2.07 32.28
CA LEU A 3 10.16 -0.85 31.78
C LEU A 3 11.13 -1.07 30.61
N PRO A 4 12.12 -1.99 30.66
CA PRO A 4 13.11 -2.11 29.60
C PRO A 4 12.52 -2.60 28.27
N MET A 5 11.57 -3.53 28.31
CA MET A 5 10.92 -4.05 27.11
C MET A 5 10.12 -2.99 26.35
N ASN A 6 9.41 -2.10 27.06
CA ASN A 6 8.65 -1.05 26.40
C ASN A 6 9.58 0.05 25.87
N MET A 7 10.58 0.47 26.65
CA MET A 7 11.58 1.45 26.21
C MET A 7 12.39 0.95 25.00
N ALA A 8 12.80 -0.32 25.00
CA ALA A 8 13.58 -0.90 23.91
C ALA A 8 12.84 -0.98 22.57
N LYS A 9 11.49 -0.86 22.56
CA LYS A 9 10.72 -0.76 21.32
C LYS A 9 10.90 0.60 20.66
N ASP A 10 10.95 1.65 21.47
CA ASP A 10 10.95 3.04 21.01
C ASP A 10 12.38 3.61 20.85
N LEU A 11 13.38 3.00 21.46
CA LEU A 11 14.79 3.41 21.37
C LEU A 11 15.53 2.65 20.27
N ASP A 12 16.35 3.35 19.48
CA ASP A 12 17.25 2.74 18.49
C ASP A 12 18.31 1.88 19.17
N TYR A 13 18.94 2.43 20.19
CA TYR A 13 19.89 1.74 21.06
C TYR A 13 19.83 2.27 22.50
N ILE A 14 20.40 1.51 23.42
CA ILE A 14 20.45 1.79 24.85
C ILE A 14 21.91 1.82 25.25
N ILE A 15 22.42 3.01 25.59
CA ILE A 15 23.72 3.15 26.27
C ILE A 15 23.55 2.60 27.68
N TYR A 16 24.16 1.45 27.94
CA TYR A 16 24.08 0.80 29.23
C TYR A 16 25.38 1.02 30.00
N MET A 17 25.30 1.93 30.98
CA MET A 17 26.43 2.40 31.78
C MET A 17 26.92 1.33 32.76
N THR A 18 27.68 0.36 32.25
CA THR A 18 28.24 -0.77 33.02
C THR A 18 29.56 -0.42 33.71
N TYR A 19 29.62 0.78 34.27
CA TYR A 19 30.69 1.33 35.09
C TYR A 19 30.08 1.99 36.33
N ASP A 20 30.90 2.43 37.29
CA ASP A 20 30.44 2.95 38.59
C ASP A 20 29.64 1.94 39.42
N LEU A 21 29.99 0.66 39.29
CA LEU A 21 29.43 -0.41 40.11
C LEU A 21 29.83 -0.26 41.59
N HIS A 22 31.01 0.33 41.82
CA HIS A 22 31.59 0.57 43.14
C HIS A 22 32.28 1.93 43.19
N GLY A 23 32.33 2.52 44.38
CA GLY A 23 32.96 3.83 44.58
C GLY A 23 32.96 4.29 46.03
N GLN A 24 33.38 5.54 46.26
CA GLN A 24 33.50 6.10 47.61
C GLN A 24 32.18 6.08 48.40
N TRP A 25 31.05 6.15 47.70
CA TRP A 25 29.70 6.10 48.26
C TRP A 25 29.37 4.77 48.95
N ASP A 26 30.15 3.71 48.72
CA ASP A 26 29.97 2.41 49.37
C ASP A 26 30.37 2.42 50.85
N TYR A 27 31.11 3.46 51.29
CA TYR A 27 31.54 3.58 52.68
C TYR A 27 30.35 3.47 53.65
N ASN A 28 30.51 2.66 54.70
CA ASN A 28 29.49 2.41 55.73
C ASN A 28 28.14 1.88 55.18
N ASN A 29 28.12 1.30 53.98
CA ASN A 29 26.96 0.61 53.43
C ASN A 29 27.19 -0.90 53.40
N LYS A 30 26.58 -1.65 54.31
CA LYS A 30 26.71 -3.12 54.35
C LYS A 30 26.10 -3.86 53.15
N TRP A 31 25.34 -3.15 52.31
CA TRP A 31 24.64 -3.72 51.15
C TRP A 31 25.34 -3.44 49.82
N SER A 32 26.37 -2.58 49.81
CA SER A 32 27.06 -2.23 48.57
C SER A 32 27.89 -3.39 48.03
N SER A 33 28.61 -4.11 48.90
CA SER A 33 29.52 -5.17 48.47
C SER A 33 29.34 -6.44 49.30
N PRO A 34 29.08 -7.60 48.66
CA PRO A 34 29.04 -8.88 49.35
C PRO A 34 30.32 -9.14 50.16
N GLY A 35 30.14 -9.62 51.40
CA GLY A 35 31.25 -9.91 52.31
C GLY A 35 31.94 -8.69 52.93
N CYS A 36 31.54 -7.46 52.60
CA CYS A 36 32.10 -6.24 53.18
C CYS A 36 31.19 -5.62 54.23
N LYS A 37 31.40 -5.95 55.51
CA LYS A 37 30.50 -5.51 56.60
C LYS A 37 30.34 -3.99 56.69
N THR A 38 31.40 -3.24 56.39
CA THR A 38 31.45 -1.78 56.46
C THR A 38 31.36 -1.12 55.08
N GLY A 39 31.16 -1.88 54.01
CA GLY A 39 31.02 -1.39 52.63
C GLY A 39 32.28 -0.79 52.00
N ASN A 40 33.26 -0.38 52.80
CA ASN A 40 34.48 0.31 52.36
C ASN A 40 35.61 -0.64 51.93
N CYS A 41 35.29 -1.73 51.24
CA CYS A 41 36.27 -2.66 50.72
C CYS A 41 36.76 -2.22 49.34
N LEU A 42 37.99 -2.56 48.98
CA LEU A 42 38.52 -2.25 47.64
C LEU A 42 37.79 -3.09 46.58
N ARG A 43 36.95 -2.44 45.78
CA ARG A 43 36.17 -3.07 44.71
C ARG A 43 36.32 -2.29 43.41
N SER A 44 36.29 -3.02 42.30
CA SER A 44 36.40 -2.40 40.98
C SER A 44 35.06 -1.86 40.51
N HIS A 45 35.05 -0.61 40.03
CA HIS A 45 33.85 -0.01 39.45
C HIS A 45 33.48 -0.59 38.07
N VAL A 46 34.35 -1.43 37.51
CA VAL A 46 34.24 -2.02 36.17
C VAL A 46 34.50 -3.54 36.21
N ASN A 47 34.13 -4.21 37.31
CA ASN A 47 34.27 -5.68 37.42
C ASN A 47 33.50 -6.40 36.30
N GLU A 48 34.15 -7.24 35.49
CA GLU A 48 33.52 -7.90 34.34
C GLU A 48 32.42 -8.90 34.75
N THR A 49 32.56 -9.56 35.90
CA THR A 49 31.54 -10.48 36.43
C THR A 49 30.24 -9.72 36.72
N GLU A 50 30.33 -8.58 37.41
CA GLU A 50 29.17 -7.75 37.72
C GLU A 50 28.61 -7.07 36.46
N THR A 51 29.45 -6.70 35.49
CA THR A 51 28.99 -6.26 34.17
C THR A 51 28.18 -7.35 33.47
N LYS A 52 28.61 -8.62 33.51
CA LYS A 52 27.85 -9.75 32.94
C LYS A 52 26.49 -9.91 33.60
N ASP A 53 26.43 -9.76 34.93
CA ASP A 53 25.17 -9.82 35.67
C ASP A 53 24.23 -8.67 35.24
N ALA A 54 24.74 -7.44 35.13
CA ALA A 54 23.97 -6.29 34.63
C ALA A 54 23.43 -6.52 33.22
N LEU A 55 24.28 -7.01 32.30
CA LEU A 55 23.90 -7.33 30.93
C LEU A 55 22.86 -8.46 30.88
N SER A 56 22.97 -9.47 31.75
CA SER A 56 21.94 -10.50 31.87
C SER A 56 20.62 -9.92 32.38
N MET A 57 20.62 -8.92 33.26
CA MET A 57 19.41 -8.31 33.78
C MET A 57 18.65 -7.53 32.71
N ILE A 58 19.33 -6.65 31.95
CA ILE A 58 18.67 -5.84 30.92
C ILE A 58 18.11 -6.69 29.78
N THR A 59 18.84 -7.74 29.38
CA THR A 59 18.39 -8.66 28.33
C THR A 59 17.23 -9.54 28.79
N LYS A 60 17.27 -10.09 30.02
CA LYS A 60 16.12 -10.82 30.60
C LYS A 60 14.89 -9.93 30.82
N ALA A 61 15.08 -8.62 30.96
CA ALA A 61 13.99 -7.65 31.07
C ALA A 61 13.37 -7.27 29.70
N GLY A 62 13.82 -7.88 28.60
CA GLY A 62 13.20 -7.80 27.28
C GLY A 62 13.87 -6.84 26.29
N ALA A 63 15.00 -6.23 26.64
CA ALA A 63 15.81 -5.48 25.67
C ALA A 63 16.61 -6.46 24.80
N ALA A 64 16.49 -6.35 23.48
CA ALA A 64 17.27 -7.18 22.56
C ALA A 64 18.77 -6.80 22.66
N SER A 65 19.67 -7.79 22.70
CA SER A 65 21.11 -7.55 22.84
C SER A 65 21.66 -6.62 21.76
N ASN A 66 21.18 -6.76 20.52
CA ASN A 66 21.57 -5.93 19.38
C ASN A 66 21.05 -4.48 19.43
N LYS A 67 20.36 -4.08 20.52
CA LYS A 67 20.05 -2.68 20.84
C LYS A 67 20.84 -2.17 22.04
N VAL A 68 21.57 -3.01 22.76
CA VAL A 68 22.31 -2.59 23.96
C VAL A 68 23.76 -2.28 23.59
N VAL A 69 24.16 -1.02 23.77
CA VAL A 69 25.52 -0.53 23.59
C VAL A 69 26.20 -0.50 24.97
N VAL A 70 27.25 -1.29 25.14
CA VAL A 70 27.84 -1.54 26.47
C VAL A 70 28.86 -0.47 26.83
N GLY A 71 28.70 0.14 28.02
CA GLY A 71 29.60 1.18 28.50
C GLY A 71 30.98 0.66 28.90
N VAL A 72 32.02 1.31 28.40
CA VAL A 72 33.40 1.23 28.89
C VAL A 72 33.82 2.59 29.44
N ALA A 73 34.86 2.62 30.28
CA ALA A 73 35.28 3.81 31.01
C ALA A 73 36.75 4.14 30.72
N SER A 74 37.01 5.40 30.42
CA SER A 74 38.34 6.04 30.34
C SER A 74 38.77 6.70 31.65
N TYR A 75 38.26 6.19 32.77
CA TYR A 75 38.62 6.63 34.11
C TYR A 75 38.63 5.45 35.06
N GLY A 76 39.23 5.67 36.22
CA GLY A 76 39.16 4.76 37.35
C GLY A 76 38.48 5.38 38.57
N ARG A 77 37.86 4.53 39.39
CA ARG A 77 37.50 4.89 40.77
C ARG A 77 38.68 4.59 41.69
N SER A 78 39.16 5.63 42.37
CA SER A 78 40.33 5.56 43.24
C SER A 78 39.95 5.57 44.73
N PHE A 79 40.83 5.02 45.56
CA PHE A 79 40.64 4.87 46.99
C PHE A 79 41.93 5.10 47.76
N LYS A 80 41.81 5.78 48.90
CA LYS A 80 42.87 5.83 49.90
C LYS A 80 42.81 4.59 50.78
N MET A 81 43.72 3.65 50.57
CA MET A 81 43.83 2.44 51.38
C MET A 81 44.07 2.80 52.86
N ALA A 82 43.39 2.10 53.76
CA ALA A 82 43.55 2.27 55.20
C ALA A 82 44.91 1.78 55.72
N LYS A 83 45.57 0.89 54.97
CA LYS A 83 46.88 0.35 55.30
C LYS A 83 47.69 0.11 54.03
N ALA A 84 48.88 0.68 53.95
CA ALA A 84 49.83 0.42 52.87
C ALA A 84 50.12 -1.09 52.76
N GLY A 85 50.16 -1.60 51.52
CA GLY A 85 50.37 -3.02 51.24
C GLY A 85 49.16 -3.94 51.48
N CYS A 86 48.00 -3.40 51.88
CA CYS A 86 46.74 -4.15 51.89
C CYS A 86 45.94 -3.78 50.64
N ASP A 87 46.13 -4.55 49.55
CA ASP A 87 45.60 -4.26 48.22
C ASP A 87 44.64 -5.34 47.67
N SER A 88 44.21 -6.27 48.53
CA SER A 88 43.20 -7.29 48.22
C SER A 88 41.78 -6.74 48.38
N GLU A 89 40.79 -7.45 47.81
CA GLU A 89 39.37 -7.05 47.90
C GLU A 89 38.80 -6.99 49.31
N GLY A 90 39.42 -7.65 50.29
CA GLY A 90 39.03 -7.54 51.71
C GLY A 90 39.66 -6.35 52.43
N CYS A 91 40.59 -5.65 51.79
CA CYS A 91 41.25 -4.49 52.35
C CYS A 91 40.34 -3.28 52.28
N LEU A 92 40.54 -2.36 53.22
CA LEU A 92 39.64 -1.23 53.44
C LEU A 92 40.19 0.06 52.87
N PHE A 93 39.31 0.94 52.42
CA PHE A 93 39.60 2.33 52.10
C PHE A 93 39.07 3.29 53.18
N THR A 94 39.58 4.52 53.18
CA THR A 94 39.24 5.57 54.16
C THR A 94 38.36 6.67 53.56
N GLY A 95 37.80 7.53 54.40
CA GLY A 95 36.93 8.64 54.00
C GLY A 95 35.52 8.48 54.59
N SER A 96 34.54 9.04 53.89
CA SER A 96 33.11 8.94 54.20
C SER A 96 32.31 8.73 52.91
N PRO A 97 30.99 8.46 52.95
CA PRO A 97 30.20 8.26 51.72
C PRO A 97 30.19 9.45 50.76
N ARG A 98 30.53 10.66 51.24
CA ARG A 98 30.51 11.91 50.46
C ARG A 98 31.89 12.54 50.26
N VAL A 99 32.91 12.02 50.92
CA VAL A 99 34.26 12.61 50.91
C VAL A 99 35.26 11.49 50.76
N SER A 100 35.95 11.46 49.61
CA SER A 100 37.07 10.56 49.38
C SER A 100 38.35 11.14 49.96
N ASN A 101 39.13 10.29 50.61
CA ASN A 101 40.49 10.62 51.05
C ASN A 101 41.53 10.29 49.98
N ALA A 102 41.14 9.71 48.83
CA ALA A 102 42.06 9.43 47.74
C ALA A 102 42.64 10.73 47.20
N ALA A 103 43.90 10.67 46.77
CA ALA A 103 44.53 11.81 46.13
C ALA A 103 43.73 12.22 44.88
N LYS A 104 43.49 13.53 44.75
CA LYS A 104 42.87 14.11 43.56
C LYS A 104 43.83 14.01 42.38
N GLY A 105 43.29 13.76 41.18
CA GLY A 105 44.03 13.96 39.94
C GLY A 105 44.37 15.44 39.71
N ARG A 106 45.42 15.71 38.93
CA ARG A 106 45.89 17.07 38.63
C ARG A 106 44.90 17.88 37.76
N CYS A 107 44.12 17.20 36.93
CA CYS A 107 43.14 17.77 36.01
C CYS A 107 41.71 17.44 36.44
N THR A 108 41.45 16.21 36.90
CA THR A 108 40.10 15.83 37.36
C THR A 108 39.71 16.51 38.68
N ASP A 109 40.70 16.95 39.48
CA ASP A 109 40.57 17.65 40.78
C ASP A 109 39.51 17.03 41.74
N THR A 110 39.29 15.73 41.62
CA THR A 110 38.23 15.02 42.36
C THR A 110 38.79 13.81 43.09
N GLY A 111 38.58 13.74 44.41
CA GLY A 111 39.03 12.59 45.18
C GLY A 111 38.16 11.38 44.86
N GLY A 112 38.77 10.26 44.53
CA GLY A 112 38.07 9.01 44.21
C GLY A 112 37.67 8.84 42.73
N TYR A 113 38.14 9.74 41.87
CA TYR A 113 37.94 9.71 40.42
C TYR A 113 39.24 10.19 39.76
N ILE A 114 39.76 9.44 38.81
CA ILE A 114 41.02 9.77 38.14
C ILE A 114 40.96 9.31 36.68
N SER A 115 41.38 10.15 35.74
CA SER A 115 41.28 9.85 34.30
C SER A 115 42.35 8.83 33.87
N ASN A 116 42.12 8.15 32.74
CA ASN A 116 43.16 7.30 32.14
C ASN A 116 44.42 8.09 31.80
N ALA A 117 44.29 9.33 31.31
CA ALA A 117 45.42 10.22 31.08
C ALA A 117 46.28 10.42 32.35
N GLU A 118 45.64 10.65 33.49
CA GLU A 118 46.32 10.83 34.78
C GLU A 118 46.90 9.52 35.32
N ILE A 119 46.19 8.40 35.15
CA ILE A 119 46.69 7.07 35.51
C ILE A 119 47.95 6.75 34.70
N ASP A 120 47.94 7.00 33.39
CA ASP A 120 49.08 6.74 32.51
C ASP A 120 50.28 7.64 32.84
N ASP A 121 50.05 8.90 33.20
CA ASP A 121 51.11 9.79 33.71
C ASP A 121 51.70 9.29 35.03
N ILE A 122 50.88 8.78 35.95
CA ILE A 122 51.37 8.13 37.19
C ILE A 122 52.17 6.87 36.87
N ILE A 123 51.73 6.08 35.89
CA ILE A 123 52.44 4.86 35.47
C ILE A 123 53.81 5.19 34.88
N GLN A 124 53.91 6.26 34.10
CA GLN A 124 55.14 6.66 33.41
C GLN A 124 56.10 7.44 34.31
N ASN A 125 55.57 8.36 35.12
CA ASN A 125 56.35 9.39 35.81
C ASN A 125 56.19 9.37 37.34
N GLY A 126 55.21 8.62 37.87
CA GLY A 126 54.87 8.57 39.29
C GLY A 126 55.54 7.44 40.07
N LYS A 127 55.20 7.36 41.37
CA LYS A 127 55.63 6.26 42.25
C LYS A 127 54.63 5.10 42.15
N VAL A 128 54.85 4.21 41.19
CA VAL A 128 54.11 2.95 41.05
C VAL A 128 54.60 1.94 42.09
N ASN A 129 53.70 1.41 42.92
CA ASN A 129 53.99 0.31 43.82
C ASN A 129 53.66 -1.05 43.19
N LYS A 130 52.54 -1.16 42.45
CA LYS A 130 52.08 -2.42 41.86
C LYS A 130 51.04 -2.20 40.76
N GLN A 131 51.10 -2.99 39.69
CA GLN A 131 50.08 -3.07 38.64
C GLN A 131 49.70 -4.52 38.37
N TRP A 132 48.41 -4.82 38.17
CA TRP A 132 47.94 -6.15 37.82
C TRP A 132 46.55 -6.13 37.20
N LYS A 133 46.18 -7.21 36.51
CA LYS A 133 44.87 -7.40 35.89
C LYS A 133 44.10 -8.49 36.63
N LYS A 134 42.79 -8.32 36.80
CA LYS A 134 41.89 -9.33 37.39
C LYS A 134 40.49 -9.14 36.82
N GLU A 135 39.79 -10.24 36.51
CA GLU A 135 38.35 -10.23 36.17
C GLU A 135 37.93 -9.10 35.20
N GLY A 136 38.70 -8.89 34.12
CA GLY A 136 38.38 -7.93 33.07
C GLY A 136 38.56 -6.45 33.43
N PHE A 137 39.44 -6.13 34.38
CA PHE A 137 39.87 -4.78 34.69
C PHE A 137 41.35 -4.73 35.14
N ASN A 138 41.92 -3.53 35.15
CA ASN A 138 43.26 -3.24 35.62
C ASN A 138 43.21 -2.63 37.02
N MET A 139 44.25 -2.86 37.81
CA MET A 139 44.47 -2.21 39.11
C MET A 139 45.86 -1.64 39.20
N LEU A 140 45.96 -0.51 39.89
CA LEU A 140 47.22 0.16 40.19
C LEU A 140 47.23 0.58 41.67
N VAL A 141 48.35 0.31 42.35
CA VAL A 141 48.69 0.94 43.62
C VAL A 141 49.84 1.92 43.38
N TYR A 142 49.67 3.15 43.84
CA TYR A 142 50.65 4.22 43.71
C TYR A 142 50.74 5.04 45.01
N ASN A 143 51.86 5.75 45.19
CA ASN A 143 52.11 6.56 46.39
C ASN A 143 51.83 5.82 47.72
N ASP A 144 52.17 4.53 47.75
CA ASP A 144 52.04 3.54 48.84
C ASP A 144 50.62 3.21 49.31
N THR A 145 49.65 4.11 49.11
CA THR A 145 48.31 4.04 49.72
C THR A 145 47.18 4.44 48.79
N GLU A 146 47.47 4.90 47.58
CA GLU A 146 46.44 5.14 46.58
C GLU A 146 46.22 3.85 45.79
N TRP A 147 44.97 3.47 45.60
CA TRP A 147 44.56 2.31 44.82
C TRP A 147 43.53 2.75 43.79
N VAL A 148 43.61 2.24 42.58
CA VAL A 148 42.63 2.52 41.52
C VAL A 148 42.34 1.24 40.72
N ALA A 149 41.08 1.06 40.35
CA ALA A 149 40.66 0.10 39.32
C ALA A 149 40.14 0.86 38.10
N TYR A 150 40.55 0.44 36.91
CA TYR A 150 40.34 1.14 35.63
C TYR A 150 40.41 0.16 34.43
N MET A 151 40.25 0.68 33.21
CA MET A 151 40.46 -0.08 31.96
C MET A 151 41.43 0.67 31.05
N ASP A 152 42.49 0.00 30.61
CA ASP A 152 43.38 0.45 29.54
C ASP A 152 42.81 0.04 28.17
N ASP A 153 43.38 0.54 27.08
CA ASP A 153 42.87 0.28 25.74
C ASP A 153 42.90 -1.21 25.37
N ASP A 154 43.90 -1.96 25.85
CA ASP A 154 43.97 -3.41 25.71
C ASP A 154 42.80 -4.11 26.41
N MET A 155 42.45 -3.68 27.63
CA MET A 155 41.30 -4.22 28.35
C MET A 155 40.00 -3.86 27.65
N LYS A 156 39.82 -2.61 27.23
CA LYS A 156 38.63 -2.19 26.47
C LYS A 156 38.45 -3.03 25.21
N LYS A 157 39.53 -3.23 24.45
CA LYS A 157 39.52 -4.08 23.25
C LYS A 157 39.13 -5.53 23.55
N SER A 158 39.68 -6.13 24.62
CA SER A 158 39.29 -7.47 25.05
C SER A 158 37.81 -7.54 25.44
N ARG A 159 37.28 -6.48 26.05
CA ARG A 159 35.87 -6.41 26.44
C ARG A 159 34.95 -6.20 25.25
N THR A 160 35.33 -5.39 24.27
CA THR A 160 34.60 -5.25 22.99
C THR A 160 34.43 -6.60 22.33
N GLN A 161 35.50 -7.42 22.23
CA GLN A 161 35.40 -8.77 21.68
C GLN A 161 34.44 -9.67 22.47
N PHE A 162 34.47 -9.57 23.80
CA PHE A 162 33.51 -10.26 24.65
C PHE A 162 32.08 -9.81 24.36
N TYR A 163 31.79 -8.51 24.27
CA TYR A 163 30.44 -8.00 24.00
C TYR A 163 29.94 -8.39 22.60
N ASP A 164 30.81 -8.32 21.59
CA ASP A 164 30.50 -8.75 20.23
C ASP A 164 30.11 -10.23 20.20
N SER A 165 30.79 -11.08 20.98
CA SER A 165 30.46 -12.52 21.06
C SER A 165 29.07 -12.84 21.63
N TYR A 166 28.44 -11.87 22.30
CA TYR A 166 27.06 -11.96 22.82
C TYR A 166 26.04 -11.18 21.97
N ASN A 167 26.44 -10.72 20.78
CA ASN A 167 25.62 -9.92 19.86
C ASN A 167 25.09 -8.62 20.48
N PHE A 168 25.89 -7.98 21.34
CA PHE A 168 25.60 -6.61 21.75
C PHE A 168 25.81 -5.63 20.59
N ALA A 169 25.11 -4.50 20.61
CA ALA A 169 25.12 -3.53 19.51
C ALA A 169 26.49 -2.85 19.30
N GLY A 170 27.34 -2.88 20.33
CA GLY A 170 28.67 -2.29 20.32
C GLY A 170 29.08 -1.80 21.71
N THR A 171 30.01 -0.84 21.74
CA THR A 171 30.51 -0.20 22.96
C THR A 171 30.43 1.31 22.89
N THR A 172 30.35 1.96 24.04
CA THR A 172 30.43 3.42 24.20
C THR A 172 31.43 3.75 25.30
N ASP A 173 32.31 4.72 25.06
CA ASP A 173 33.37 5.10 26.00
C ASP A 173 32.98 6.37 26.77
N TRP A 174 33.02 6.28 28.10
CA TRP A 174 32.91 7.41 29.00
C TRP A 174 34.28 7.76 29.61
N ALA A 175 34.93 8.86 29.24
CA ALA A 175 34.62 9.76 28.14
C ALA A 175 35.90 10.13 27.38
N VAL A 176 35.74 10.69 26.18
CA VAL A 176 36.84 10.95 25.25
C VAL A 176 37.93 11.88 25.82
N ASP A 177 37.53 12.88 26.62
CA ASP A 177 38.41 13.86 27.27
C ASP A 177 39.32 13.25 28.36
N LEU A 178 39.04 12.02 28.79
CA LEU A 178 39.76 11.36 29.89
C LEU A 178 40.87 10.42 29.39
N GLN A 179 40.99 10.20 28.09
CA GLN A 179 41.84 9.15 27.51
C GLN A 179 43.34 9.48 27.59
N TYR A 180 43.75 10.67 27.18
CA TYR A 180 45.15 11.08 27.13
C TYR A 180 45.29 12.60 27.30
N PHE A 181 46.48 13.05 27.72
CA PHE A 181 46.79 14.48 27.71
C PHE A 181 47.01 14.96 26.29
N VAL A 182 46.32 16.03 25.92
CA VAL A 182 46.64 16.85 24.74
C VAL A 182 47.50 18.03 25.17
N ASP A 183 48.46 18.43 24.33
CA ASP A 183 49.39 19.52 24.64
C ASP A 183 48.80 20.93 24.40
N GLY A 184 47.50 21.00 24.10
CA GLY A 184 46.81 22.24 23.72
C GLY A 184 47.33 22.87 22.42
N SER A 185 48.27 22.23 21.72
CA SER A 185 48.75 22.65 20.40
C SER A 185 47.94 22.03 19.25
N GLY A 186 46.93 21.23 19.61
CA GLY A 186 45.87 20.77 18.72
C GLY A 186 45.04 21.95 18.23
N SER A 187 45.63 22.77 17.36
CA SER A 187 44.89 23.61 16.44
C SER A 187 44.17 22.68 15.47
N ASP A 188 42.94 22.27 15.80
CA ASP A 188 41.93 22.11 14.75
C ASP A 188 41.50 23.48 14.18
N GLY A 189 41.95 24.57 14.79
CA GLY A 189 41.73 25.94 14.35
C GLY A 189 40.44 26.55 14.92
N TYR A 190 39.82 25.88 15.89
CA TYR A 190 38.61 26.35 16.56
C TYR A 190 38.90 26.80 18.00
N ASP A 191 38.12 27.77 18.47
CA ASP A 191 38.24 28.41 19.78
C ASP A 191 37.77 27.46 20.91
N ASP A 192 38.29 27.61 22.13
CA ASP A 192 37.93 26.74 23.27
C ASP A 192 36.45 26.93 23.71
N ASP A 193 35.80 27.99 23.22
CA ASP A 193 34.37 28.29 23.35
C ASP A 193 33.53 27.75 22.15
N TYR A 194 34.12 26.90 21.29
CA TYR A 194 33.41 26.31 20.15
C TYR A 194 32.39 25.27 20.64
N GLU A 195 31.20 25.76 21.02
CA GLU A 195 29.99 25.00 20.74
C GLU A 195 29.98 24.74 19.23
N TYR A 196 29.78 23.50 18.81
CA TYR A 196 29.49 23.22 17.41
C TYR A 196 28.32 24.14 17.04
N GLU A 197 28.57 25.18 16.24
CA GLU A 197 27.48 25.90 15.62
C GLU A 197 26.74 24.81 14.84
N ILE A 198 25.60 24.37 15.38
CA ILE A 198 24.59 23.74 14.56
C ILE A 198 24.26 24.85 13.58
N ASP A 199 24.86 24.76 12.40
CA ASP A 199 24.42 25.58 11.31
C ASP A 199 23.00 25.11 11.01
N ASP A 200 22.03 25.81 11.62
CA ASP A 200 20.61 25.62 11.35
C ASP A 200 20.31 25.79 9.84
N ASN A 201 21.27 26.33 9.07
CA ASN A 201 21.24 26.50 7.62
C ASN A 201 22.25 25.62 6.87
N TYR A 202 22.82 24.57 7.49
CA TYR A 202 23.74 23.62 6.84
C TYR A 202 23.16 23.12 5.52
N TRP A 203 21.83 22.99 5.51
CA TRP A 203 21.02 22.81 4.34
C TRP A 203 20.50 24.16 3.83
N SER A 204 20.80 24.48 2.57
CA SER A 204 20.22 25.66 1.93
C SER A 204 18.67 25.61 1.98
N PRO A 205 17.98 26.74 2.24
CA PRO A 205 16.53 26.73 2.34
C PRO A 205 15.87 26.25 1.04
N CYS A 206 14.85 25.40 1.16
CA CYS A 206 14.09 24.90 0.02
C CYS A 206 13.08 25.95 -0.50
N GLN A 207 13.59 27.02 -1.12
CA GLN A 207 12.77 28.17 -1.58
C GLN A 207 12.04 27.95 -2.91
N GLY A 208 12.28 26.81 -3.57
CA GLY A 208 11.60 26.46 -4.83
C GLY A 208 10.11 26.22 -4.62
N SER A 209 9.29 26.63 -5.59
CA SER A 209 7.86 26.32 -5.61
C SER A 209 7.52 25.67 -6.95
N TYR A 210 7.05 24.42 -6.87
CA TYR A 210 6.77 23.57 -8.02
C TYR A 210 5.43 22.88 -7.79
N THR A 211 4.61 22.81 -8.83
CA THR A 211 3.28 22.22 -8.80
C THR A 211 3.10 21.09 -9.81
N THR A 212 4.13 20.80 -10.62
CA THR A 212 4.11 19.75 -11.64
C THR A 212 5.42 18.98 -11.70
N LEU A 213 5.37 17.70 -12.07
CA LEU A 213 6.57 16.87 -12.25
C LEU A 213 7.50 17.41 -13.35
N SER A 214 6.94 18.00 -14.41
CA SER A 214 7.72 18.59 -15.50
C SER A 214 8.60 19.76 -15.02
N GLN A 215 8.12 20.57 -14.06
CA GLN A 215 8.93 21.63 -13.49
C GLN A 215 10.10 21.09 -12.67
N LEU A 216 9.88 20.00 -11.93
CA LEU A 216 10.94 19.33 -11.15
C LEU A 216 11.99 18.70 -12.06
N ASP A 217 11.56 17.95 -13.08
CA ASP A 217 12.46 17.28 -14.02
C ASP A 217 13.37 18.27 -14.77
N GLN A 218 12.85 19.45 -15.13
CA GLN A 218 13.64 20.52 -15.76
C GLN A 218 14.67 21.16 -14.83
N ARG A 219 14.50 21.04 -13.51
CA ARG A 219 15.35 21.68 -12.49
C ARG A 219 16.18 20.69 -11.66
N LYS A 220 15.98 19.38 -11.83
CA LYS A 220 16.58 18.31 -11.02
C LYS A 220 18.09 18.43 -10.83
N ASP A 221 18.83 18.87 -11.85
CA ASP A 221 20.29 19.00 -11.80
C ASP A 221 20.78 20.26 -11.05
N SER A 222 19.86 21.17 -10.71
CA SER A 222 20.12 22.44 -10.01
C SER A 222 19.50 22.52 -8.61
N MET A 223 18.68 21.53 -8.24
CA MET A 223 18.01 21.50 -6.94
C MET A 223 18.93 20.94 -5.86
N PRO A 224 18.94 21.51 -4.64
CA PRO A 224 19.61 20.87 -3.52
C PRO A 224 19.00 19.49 -3.24
N ALA A 225 19.85 18.47 -3.09
CA ALA A 225 19.39 17.08 -2.97
C ALA A 225 18.42 16.87 -1.80
N HIS A 226 18.65 17.54 -0.67
CA HIS A 226 17.80 17.46 0.52
C HIS A 226 16.40 18.05 0.31
N CYS A 227 16.20 18.90 -0.70
CA CYS A 227 14.90 19.50 -1.01
C CYS A 227 14.04 18.66 -1.97
N ILE A 228 14.62 17.65 -2.63
CA ILE A 228 13.94 16.95 -3.74
C ILE A 228 12.68 16.24 -3.24
N GLU A 229 12.75 15.49 -2.14
CA GLU A 229 11.59 14.79 -1.58
C GLU A 229 10.51 15.79 -1.15
N GLN A 230 10.89 16.90 -0.50
CA GLN A 230 9.97 17.99 -0.15
C GLN A 230 9.22 18.55 -1.36
N TYR A 231 9.94 18.81 -2.46
CA TYR A 231 9.33 19.32 -3.68
C TYR A 231 8.45 18.28 -4.38
N LEU A 232 8.82 17.01 -4.35
CA LEU A 232 8.00 15.91 -4.88
C LEU A 232 6.67 15.79 -4.13
N ILE A 233 6.68 15.87 -2.79
CA ILE A 233 5.43 15.85 -2.00
C ILE A 233 4.56 17.06 -2.35
N ASN A 234 5.15 18.25 -2.46
CA ASN A 234 4.39 19.45 -2.84
C ASN A 234 3.71 19.29 -4.21
N VAL A 235 4.40 18.70 -5.19
CA VAL A 235 3.84 18.38 -6.50
C VAL A 235 2.73 17.33 -6.39
N GLN A 236 2.91 16.27 -5.61
CA GLN A 236 1.90 15.22 -5.41
C GLN A 236 0.63 15.76 -4.76
N VAL A 237 0.76 16.61 -3.74
CA VAL A 237 -0.35 17.32 -3.09
C VAL A 237 -1.07 18.23 -4.09
N ALA A 238 -0.33 19.06 -4.83
CA ALA A 238 -0.91 19.95 -5.84
C ALA A 238 -1.62 19.17 -6.97
N THR A 239 -1.05 18.03 -7.36
CA THR A 239 -1.61 17.12 -8.37
C THR A 239 -2.94 16.55 -7.89
N LEU A 240 -2.99 16.01 -6.66
CA LEU A 240 -4.20 15.44 -6.08
C LEU A 240 -5.28 16.51 -5.88
N GLU A 241 -4.92 17.70 -5.39
CA GLU A 241 -5.83 18.84 -5.23
C GLU A 241 -6.44 19.30 -6.56
N THR A 242 -5.61 19.41 -7.59
CA THR A 242 -6.07 19.76 -8.94
C THR A 242 -7.01 18.69 -9.50
N ALA A 243 -6.67 17.42 -9.33
CA ALA A 243 -7.50 16.30 -9.77
C ALA A 243 -8.86 16.28 -9.04
N LEU A 244 -8.88 16.44 -7.73
CA LEU A 244 -10.12 16.50 -6.93
C LEU A 244 -10.99 17.71 -7.32
N THR A 245 -10.38 18.87 -7.59
CA THR A 245 -11.11 20.06 -8.05
C THR A 245 -11.77 19.82 -9.40
N LYS A 246 -11.02 19.24 -10.36
CA LYS A 246 -11.54 18.88 -11.68
C LYS A 246 -12.65 17.83 -11.59
N TYR A 247 -12.45 16.81 -10.78
CA TYR A 247 -13.45 15.79 -10.51
C TYR A 247 -14.75 16.40 -10.00
N LYS A 248 -14.66 17.25 -8.96
CA LYS A 248 -15.82 17.94 -8.40
C LYS A 248 -16.57 18.75 -9.46
N LYS A 249 -15.83 19.51 -10.27
CA LYS A 249 -16.41 20.27 -11.38
C LYS A 249 -17.14 19.35 -12.36
N LEU A 250 -16.55 18.21 -12.73
CA LEU A 250 -17.15 17.27 -13.66
C LEU A 250 -18.42 16.63 -13.11
N ILE A 251 -18.45 16.28 -11.82
CA ILE A 251 -19.64 15.72 -11.15
C ILE A 251 -20.76 16.75 -11.02
N ASP A 252 -20.41 17.96 -10.63
CA ASP A 252 -21.35 19.07 -10.45
C ASP A 252 -21.89 19.58 -11.80
N ASP A 253 -21.07 19.52 -12.86
CA ASP A 253 -21.38 20.04 -14.20
C ASP A 253 -20.74 19.19 -15.31
N GLY A 254 -21.54 18.30 -15.91
CA GLY A 254 -21.17 17.50 -17.11
C GLY A 254 -21.22 15.98 -16.95
N TYR A 255 -21.24 15.45 -15.73
CA TYR A 255 -21.32 14.00 -15.49
C TYR A 255 -22.59 13.38 -16.05
N ASP A 256 -23.76 13.98 -15.77
CA ASP A 256 -25.06 13.41 -16.17
C ASP A 256 -25.18 13.37 -17.71
N ASP A 257 -24.69 14.40 -18.40
CA ASP A 257 -24.65 14.42 -19.86
C ASP A 257 -23.75 13.31 -20.42
N LYS A 258 -22.53 13.15 -19.87
CA LYS A 258 -21.61 12.08 -20.28
C LYS A 258 -22.15 10.68 -19.97
N PHE A 259 -22.78 10.52 -18.81
CA PHE A 259 -23.40 9.26 -18.41
C PHE A 259 -24.60 8.91 -19.32
N SER A 260 -25.39 9.90 -19.76
CA SER A 260 -26.51 9.66 -20.68
C SER A 260 -26.05 9.11 -22.05
N ILE A 261 -24.85 9.50 -22.52
CA ILE A 261 -24.24 8.95 -23.74
C ILE A 261 -23.95 7.46 -23.59
N TYR A 262 -23.47 7.07 -22.40
CA TYR A 262 -23.23 5.67 -22.04
C TYR A 262 -24.53 4.90 -21.89
N GLU A 263 -25.50 5.43 -21.14
CA GLU A 263 -26.83 4.81 -20.96
C GLU A 263 -27.50 4.54 -22.30
N LYS A 264 -27.44 5.51 -23.22
CA LYS A 264 -27.94 5.36 -24.58
C LYS A 264 -27.18 4.28 -25.35
N TYR A 265 -25.84 4.25 -25.28
CA TYR A 265 -25.05 3.23 -25.96
C TYR A 265 -25.43 1.82 -25.49
N VAL A 266 -25.51 1.61 -24.17
CA VAL A 266 -25.91 0.33 -23.58
C VAL A 266 -27.30 -0.06 -24.06
N THR A 267 -28.27 0.85 -23.94
CA THR A 267 -29.66 0.61 -24.36
C THR A 267 -29.76 0.25 -25.84
N ASP A 268 -29.00 0.92 -26.71
CA ASP A 268 -28.95 0.65 -28.15
C ASP A 268 -28.35 -0.73 -28.47
N GLN A 269 -27.44 -1.25 -27.63
CA GLN A 269 -26.74 -2.52 -27.85
C GLN A 269 -27.50 -3.76 -27.39
N VAL A 270 -28.25 -3.67 -26.28
CA VAL A 270 -28.94 -4.83 -25.67
C VAL A 270 -29.74 -5.64 -26.70
N PRO A 271 -30.57 -5.04 -27.59
CA PRO A 271 -31.31 -5.82 -28.58
C PRO A 271 -30.40 -6.65 -29.50
N ALA A 272 -29.29 -6.08 -29.97
CA ALA A 272 -28.35 -6.78 -30.85
C ALA A 272 -27.63 -7.92 -30.12
N GLN A 273 -27.20 -7.68 -28.89
CA GLN A 273 -26.50 -8.69 -28.07
C GLN A 273 -27.42 -9.87 -27.71
N VAL A 274 -28.69 -9.62 -27.37
CA VAL A 274 -29.70 -10.68 -27.17
C VAL A 274 -29.86 -11.50 -28.44
N ASN A 275 -29.99 -10.84 -29.60
CA ASN A 275 -30.16 -11.53 -30.87
C ASN A 275 -28.93 -12.37 -31.23
N HIS A 276 -27.73 -11.85 -30.97
CA HIS A 276 -26.48 -12.56 -31.19
C HIS A 276 -26.35 -13.80 -30.30
N PHE A 277 -26.67 -13.68 -29.01
CA PHE A 277 -26.70 -14.81 -28.08
C PHE A 277 -27.68 -15.89 -28.56
N MET A 278 -28.89 -15.49 -28.95
CA MET A 278 -29.93 -16.39 -29.45
C MET A 278 -29.61 -17.00 -30.82
N ALA A 279 -28.76 -16.35 -31.61
CA ALA A 279 -28.27 -16.86 -32.88
C ALA A 279 -27.06 -17.82 -32.72
N SER A 280 -26.54 -17.98 -31.51
CA SER A 280 -25.39 -18.87 -31.24
C SER A 280 -25.81 -20.34 -31.00
N ASP A 281 -24.84 -21.25 -30.99
CA ASP A 281 -25.03 -22.66 -30.59
C ASP A 281 -25.52 -22.83 -29.15
N LYS A 282 -25.37 -21.80 -28.31
CA LYS A 282 -25.82 -21.84 -26.91
C LYS A 282 -27.34 -21.87 -26.79
N VAL A 283 -28.10 -21.43 -27.79
CA VAL A 283 -29.57 -21.39 -27.73
C VAL A 283 -30.17 -22.76 -27.42
N HIS A 284 -29.57 -23.84 -27.92
CA HIS A 284 -30.03 -25.22 -27.70
C HIS A 284 -29.78 -25.73 -26.28
N LYS A 285 -28.84 -25.13 -25.56
CA LYS A 285 -28.59 -25.41 -24.14
C LYS A 285 -29.78 -24.95 -23.29
N TYR A 286 -30.42 -23.85 -23.66
CA TYR A 286 -31.42 -23.17 -22.83
C TYR A 286 -32.85 -23.29 -23.33
N PHE A 287 -33.04 -23.45 -24.64
CA PHE A 287 -34.35 -23.46 -25.26
C PHE A 287 -34.65 -24.80 -25.96
N THR A 288 -35.93 -25.12 -26.01
CA THR A 288 -36.51 -26.06 -26.98
C THR A 288 -37.42 -25.26 -27.90
N CYS A 289 -37.52 -25.67 -29.16
CA CYS A 289 -38.26 -24.90 -30.14
C CYS A 289 -39.23 -25.76 -30.94
N LYS A 290 -40.38 -25.18 -31.25
CA LYS A 290 -41.40 -25.82 -32.07
C LYS A 290 -41.82 -24.93 -33.23
N GLU A 291 -42.01 -25.48 -34.41
CA GLU A 291 -42.54 -24.76 -35.56
C GLU A 291 -44.04 -25.02 -35.72
N THR A 292 -44.84 -23.96 -35.86
CA THR A 292 -46.24 -24.08 -36.27
C THR A 292 -46.35 -23.84 -37.77
N LYS A 293 -46.78 -24.85 -38.53
CA LYS A 293 -46.96 -24.73 -39.98
C LYS A 293 -48.15 -25.53 -40.48
N ASP A 294 -48.49 -25.28 -41.74
CA ASP A 294 -49.50 -26.04 -42.44
C ASP A 294 -48.95 -27.44 -42.72
N ILE A 295 -49.62 -28.44 -42.18
CA ILE A 295 -49.25 -29.85 -42.33
C ILE A 295 -50.50 -30.69 -42.57
N THR A 296 -50.32 -31.76 -43.32
CA THR A 296 -51.39 -32.73 -43.55
C THR A 296 -51.64 -33.52 -42.27
N CYS A 297 -52.71 -33.21 -41.53
CA CYS A 297 -53.08 -33.96 -40.33
C CYS A 297 -53.65 -35.33 -40.73
N CYS A 298 -53.19 -36.39 -40.07
CA CYS A 298 -53.73 -37.74 -40.36
C CYS A 298 -55.22 -37.86 -40.09
N SER A 299 -55.74 -37.07 -39.13
CA SER A 299 -57.17 -36.96 -38.82
C SER A 299 -58.01 -36.36 -39.95
N SER A 300 -57.38 -35.64 -40.89
CA SER A 300 -58.03 -35.01 -42.04
C SER A 300 -57.84 -35.74 -43.37
N CYS A 301 -57.08 -36.86 -43.38
CA CYS A 301 -56.81 -37.63 -44.58
C CYS A 301 -58.04 -38.37 -45.12
N ARG A 302 -58.27 -38.30 -46.43
CA ARG A 302 -59.40 -38.96 -47.11
C ARG A 302 -59.01 -40.15 -48.01
N TYR A 303 -57.72 -40.43 -48.18
CA TYR A 303 -57.20 -41.49 -49.07
C TYR A 303 -55.92 -42.10 -48.49
N ALA A 304 -55.63 -43.36 -48.85
CA ALA A 304 -54.58 -44.17 -48.23
C ALA A 304 -53.17 -43.55 -48.33
N THR A 305 -52.83 -42.95 -49.47
CA THR A 305 -51.53 -42.28 -49.68
C THR A 305 -51.32 -41.04 -48.81
N CYS A 306 -52.40 -40.43 -48.31
CA CYS A 306 -52.31 -39.34 -47.32
C CYS A 306 -51.86 -39.88 -45.95
N LEU A 307 -52.31 -41.08 -45.57
CA LEU A 307 -51.96 -41.70 -44.29
C LEU A 307 -50.47 -42.11 -44.20
N GLU A 308 -49.78 -42.16 -45.34
CA GLU A 308 -48.35 -42.50 -45.42
C GLU A 308 -47.44 -41.33 -45.04
N THR A 309 -47.84 -40.08 -45.33
CA THR A 309 -47.01 -38.88 -45.15
C THR A 309 -47.60 -37.84 -44.20
N CYS A 310 -48.78 -38.10 -43.62
CA CYS A 310 -49.44 -37.20 -42.70
C CYS A 310 -48.80 -37.17 -41.29
N PHE A 311 -49.05 -36.08 -40.56
CA PHE A 311 -48.61 -35.89 -39.19
C PHE A 311 -49.62 -36.47 -38.18
N LYS A 312 -49.12 -37.31 -37.27
CA LYS A 312 -49.91 -38.11 -36.29
C LYS A 312 -50.06 -37.45 -34.91
N GLY A 313 -49.54 -36.24 -34.71
CA GLY A 313 -49.58 -35.57 -33.40
C GLY A 313 -50.97 -35.06 -32.99
N SER A 314 -51.25 -35.08 -31.68
CA SER A 314 -52.50 -34.56 -31.08
C SER A 314 -52.75 -33.08 -31.35
N ASP A 315 -51.68 -32.34 -31.64
CA ASP A 315 -51.68 -30.89 -31.81
C ASP A 315 -52.01 -30.47 -33.26
N CYS A 316 -52.30 -31.45 -34.13
CA CYS A 316 -52.69 -31.21 -35.52
C CYS A 316 -54.19 -30.95 -35.67
N LYS A 317 -54.58 -29.69 -35.88
CA LYS A 317 -55.99 -29.25 -36.00
C LYS A 317 -56.15 -28.35 -37.22
N ASN A 318 -57.20 -28.59 -38.01
CA ASN A 318 -57.56 -27.79 -39.18
C ASN A 318 -56.43 -27.57 -40.21
N GLY A 319 -55.58 -28.58 -40.44
CA GLY A 319 -54.47 -28.49 -41.40
C GLY A 319 -53.24 -27.73 -40.88
N ARG A 320 -53.23 -27.34 -39.60
CA ARG A 320 -52.05 -26.82 -38.90
C ARG A 320 -51.60 -27.77 -37.82
N GLY A 321 -50.30 -27.86 -37.62
CA GLY A 321 -49.76 -28.57 -36.48
C GLY A 321 -48.36 -28.08 -36.12
N THR A 322 -47.94 -28.52 -34.94
CA THR A 322 -46.73 -28.07 -34.30
C THR A 322 -45.71 -29.22 -34.29
N ILE A 323 -44.51 -28.96 -34.80
CA ILE A 323 -43.42 -29.94 -34.84
C ILE A 323 -42.22 -29.46 -34.02
N ASP A 324 -41.50 -30.37 -33.38
CA ASP A 324 -40.23 -30.04 -32.72
C ASP A 324 -39.17 -29.72 -33.78
N ILE A 325 -38.44 -28.63 -33.59
CA ILE A 325 -37.36 -28.19 -34.46
C ILE A 325 -36.13 -27.85 -33.61
N MET A 326 -34.96 -27.83 -34.26
CA MET A 326 -33.83 -27.11 -33.68
C MET A 326 -34.19 -25.62 -33.58
N CYS A 327 -33.86 -25.01 -32.44
CA CYS A 327 -34.04 -23.58 -32.26
C CYS A 327 -33.35 -22.78 -33.37
N PRO A 328 -34.08 -21.92 -34.09
CA PRO A 328 -33.48 -21.13 -35.16
C PRO A 328 -32.36 -20.24 -34.64
N GLN A 329 -31.24 -20.24 -35.36
CA GLN A 329 -30.02 -19.49 -35.04
C GLN A 329 -29.88 -18.30 -35.99
N MET A 330 -30.79 -17.34 -35.88
CA MET A 330 -30.86 -16.21 -36.82
C MET A 330 -30.89 -14.88 -36.09
N GLU A 331 -29.92 -14.03 -36.40
CA GLU A 331 -29.73 -12.75 -35.73
C GLU A 331 -30.62 -11.64 -36.32
N PHE A 332 -30.75 -11.57 -37.65
CA PHE A 332 -31.39 -10.45 -38.35
C PHE A 332 -32.74 -10.82 -38.95
N GLN A 333 -33.65 -9.84 -38.98
CA GLN A 333 -34.89 -9.93 -39.77
C GLN A 333 -34.52 -9.86 -41.26
N ARG A 334 -35.10 -10.74 -42.07
CA ARG A 334 -34.90 -10.70 -43.52
C ARG A 334 -35.92 -9.82 -44.21
N SER A 335 -35.44 -9.06 -45.19
CA SER A 335 -36.28 -8.19 -46.03
C SER A 335 -36.93 -9.01 -47.15
N ILE A 336 -38.01 -8.47 -47.72
CA ILE A 336 -38.65 -9.01 -48.93
C ILE A 336 -37.65 -9.03 -50.11
N ALA A 337 -36.63 -8.17 -50.08
CA ALA A 337 -35.59 -8.04 -51.11
C ALA A 337 -34.38 -8.99 -50.93
N ASP A 338 -34.33 -9.80 -49.86
CA ASP A 338 -33.26 -10.79 -49.70
C ASP A 338 -33.51 -11.98 -50.65
N ASP A 339 -32.60 -12.19 -51.61
CA ASP A 339 -32.60 -13.30 -52.59
C ASP A 339 -32.34 -14.69 -51.94
N ASP A 340 -32.10 -14.72 -50.63
CA ASP A 340 -31.81 -15.95 -49.90
C ASP A 340 -33.09 -16.72 -49.57
N LEU A 341 -33.27 -17.83 -50.29
CA LEU A 341 -34.40 -18.77 -50.21
C LEU A 341 -34.44 -19.59 -48.90
N THR A 342 -33.53 -19.37 -47.95
CA THR A 342 -33.52 -20.12 -46.68
C THR A 342 -34.89 -19.99 -45.96
N PRO A 343 -35.60 -21.10 -45.71
CA PRO A 343 -36.89 -21.07 -45.03
C PRO A 343 -36.75 -20.55 -43.59
N ILE A 344 -37.56 -19.55 -43.24
CA ILE A 344 -37.64 -19.01 -41.89
C ILE A 344 -38.84 -19.65 -41.18
N PRO A 345 -38.63 -20.48 -40.14
CA PRO A 345 -39.74 -21.15 -39.48
C PRO A 345 -40.54 -20.18 -38.62
N ASN A 346 -41.83 -20.47 -38.46
CA ASN A 346 -42.67 -19.81 -37.46
C ASN A 346 -42.47 -20.51 -36.10
N ALA A 347 -41.39 -20.13 -35.41
CA ALA A 347 -40.85 -20.87 -34.28
C ALA A 347 -41.35 -20.33 -32.93
N THR A 348 -41.70 -21.21 -32.01
CA THR A 348 -42.00 -20.89 -30.61
C THR A 348 -40.89 -21.42 -29.72
N PHE A 349 -40.26 -20.52 -28.97
CA PHE A 349 -39.17 -20.84 -28.06
C PHE A 349 -39.73 -21.18 -26.69
N THR A 350 -39.20 -22.23 -26.05
CA THR A 350 -39.58 -22.63 -24.68
C THR A 350 -38.31 -22.74 -23.85
N LEU A 351 -38.18 -21.85 -22.87
CA LEU A 351 -37.06 -21.83 -21.94
C LEU A 351 -37.13 -23.06 -21.02
N LYS A 352 -36.13 -23.94 -21.10
CA LYS A 352 -36.02 -25.17 -20.29
C LYS A 352 -35.02 -25.04 -19.13
N ASP A 353 -34.04 -24.15 -19.26
CA ASP A 353 -33.05 -23.85 -18.23
C ASP A 353 -32.90 -22.33 -18.08
N ALA A 354 -33.76 -21.75 -17.25
CA ALA A 354 -33.75 -20.31 -16.98
C ALA A 354 -32.49 -19.88 -16.22
N GLY A 355 -32.06 -20.66 -15.22
CA GLY A 355 -30.90 -20.33 -14.39
C GLY A 355 -29.61 -20.27 -15.21
N GLY A 356 -29.40 -21.26 -16.08
CA GLY A 356 -28.25 -21.26 -16.99
C GLY A 356 -28.30 -20.16 -18.03
N PHE A 357 -29.49 -19.86 -18.57
CA PHE A 357 -29.67 -18.78 -19.56
C PHE A 357 -29.26 -17.42 -18.99
N TRP A 358 -29.84 -17.05 -17.84
CA TRP A 358 -29.56 -15.77 -17.18
C TRP A 358 -28.11 -15.66 -16.73
N LYS A 359 -27.53 -16.77 -16.26
CA LYS A 359 -26.12 -16.81 -15.90
C LYS A 359 -25.23 -16.52 -17.11
N ASP A 360 -25.38 -17.27 -18.21
CA ASP A 360 -24.47 -17.15 -19.36
C ASP A 360 -24.65 -15.81 -20.10
N ILE A 361 -25.89 -15.33 -20.30
CA ILE A 361 -26.12 -14.03 -20.97
C ILE A 361 -25.63 -12.85 -20.12
N GLY A 362 -25.76 -12.95 -18.78
CA GLY A 362 -25.19 -11.97 -17.85
C GLY A 362 -23.66 -12.05 -17.77
N GLU A 363 -23.07 -13.26 -17.84
CA GLU A 363 -21.62 -13.44 -17.84
C GLU A 363 -20.95 -12.97 -19.13
N GLU A 364 -21.62 -13.12 -20.27
CA GLU A 364 -21.08 -12.77 -21.58
C GLU A 364 -21.34 -11.30 -21.94
N TYR A 365 -22.55 -10.80 -21.70
CA TYR A 365 -22.97 -9.47 -22.14
C TYR A 365 -23.31 -8.50 -21.00
N GLY A 366 -23.43 -8.97 -19.75
CA GLY A 366 -23.86 -8.11 -18.64
C GLY A 366 -25.36 -7.78 -18.66
N ILE A 367 -26.17 -8.55 -19.37
CA ILE A 367 -27.62 -8.33 -19.50
C ILE A 367 -28.36 -8.94 -18.30
N GLU A 368 -29.19 -8.14 -17.63
CA GLU A 368 -30.02 -8.56 -16.51
C GLU A 368 -31.36 -9.18 -16.96
N ASP A 369 -31.92 -10.07 -16.13
CA ASP A 369 -33.21 -10.70 -16.39
C ASP A 369 -34.36 -9.68 -16.54
N SER A 370 -34.31 -8.63 -15.72
CA SER A 370 -35.27 -7.53 -15.69
C SER A 370 -35.30 -6.71 -16.99
N TRP A 371 -34.24 -6.77 -17.81
CA TRP A 371 -34.16 -6.07 -19.08
C TRP A 371 -34.78 -6.85 -20.24
N ILE A 372 -35.22 -8.08 -20.01
CA ILE A 372 -35.72 -8.98 -21.05
C ILE A 372 -37.18 -9.34 -20.79
N LYS A 373 -38.02 -9.09 -21.80
CA LYS A 373 -39.38 -9.64 -21.87
C LYS A 373 -39.45 -10.71 -22.94
N PHE A 374 -40.22 -11.76 -22.70
CA PHE A 374 -40.52 -12.74 -23.73
C PHE A 374 -41.72 -12.28 -24.56
N GLY A 375 -41.52 -12.20 -25.89
CA GLY A 375 -42.53 -11.66 -26.79
C GLY A 375 -42.47 -12.26 -28.19
N ARG A 376 -43.05 -11.52 -29.14
CA ARG A 376 -43.16 -11.92 -30.54
C ARG A 376 -42.24 -11.04 -31.39
N ARG A 377 -41.28 -11.65 -32.10
CA ARG A 377 -40.35 -10.99 -33.02
C ARG A 377 -40.70 -11.32 -34.46
N VAL A 378 -40.75 -10.32 -35.34
CA VAL A 378 -40.92 -10.54 -36.79
C VAL A 378 -39.57 -10.95 -37.37
N MET A 379 -39.51 -12.10 -38.04
CA MET A 379 -38.29 -12.58 -38.69
C MET A 379 -38.35 -12.48 -40.22
N ARG A 380 -39.55 -12.56 -40.79
CA ARG A 380 -39.79 -12.30 -42.21
C ARG A 380 -41.12 -11.59 -42.41
N ALA A 381 -41.07 -10.43 -43.05
CA ALA A 381 -42.27 -9.80 -43.59
C ALA A 381 -42.58 -10.46 -44.95
N ASN A 382 -43.73 -11.12 -45.06
CA ASN A 382 -44.14 -11.74 -46.31
C ASN A 382 -45.02 -10.78 -47.13
N ASN A 383 -44.90 -10.85 -48.45
CA ASN A 383 -45.70 -10.05 -49.36
C ASN A 383 -47.14 -10.60 -49.43
N GLY A 384 -48.13 -9.74 -49.70
CA GLY A 384 -49.54 -10.17 -49.86
C GLY A 384 -50.56 -9.39 -49.02
N CYS A 385 -50.11 -8.54 -48.09
CA CYS A 385 -51.01 -7.75 -47.22
C CYS A 385 -51.23 -6.31 -47.69
N GLN A 386 -50.62 -5.89 -48.81
CA GLN A 386 -50.71 -4.52 -49.34
C GLN A 386 -52.13 -4.09 -49.76
N TYR A 387 -53.07 -5.03 -49.91
CA TYR A 387 -54.46 -4.78 -50.29
C TYR A 387 -55.46 -5.00 -49.14
N ALA A 388 -54.98 -5.26 -47.92
CA ALA A 388 -55.83 -5.63 -46.78
C ALA A 388 -56.51 -4.42 -46.08
N SER A 389 -56.22 -3.18 -46.49
CA SER A 389 -56.81 -1.94 -45.96
C SER A 389 -56.87 -1.91 -44.42
N GLU A 390 -58.07 -1.94 -43.81
CA GLU A 390 -58.25 -1.87 -42.34
C GLU A 390 -57.77 -3.15 -41.62
N ASP A 391 -57.70 -4.29 -42.33
CA ASP A 391 -57.30 -5.60 -41.80
C ASP A 391 -55.80 -5.89 -41.98
N ILE A 392 -54.99 -4.87 -42.32
CA ILE A 392 -53.57 -5.06 -42.63
C ILE A 392 -52.80 -5.76 -41.51
N ASN A 393 -53.11 -5.44 -40.25
CA ASN A 393 -52.46 -6.07 -39.09
C ASN A 393 -52.85 -7.55 -38.95
N GLU A 394 -54.11 -7.91 -39.17
CA GLU A 394 -54.57 -9.31 -39.11
C GLU A 394 -53.97 -10.13 -40.25
N CYS A 395 -53.86 -9.53 -41.44
CA CYS A 395 -53.18 -10.15 -42.57
C CYS A 395 -51.70 -10.40 -42.26
N MET A 396 -50.99 -9.39 -41.75
CA MET A 396 -49.56 -9.51 -41.39
C MET A 396 -49.33 -10.56 -40.30
N ASP A 397 -50.23 -10.65 -39.31
CA ASP A 397 -50.17 -11.67 -38.26
C ASP A 397 -50.35 -13.10 -38.78
N LYS A 398 -51.08 -13.28 -39.90
CA LYS A 398 -51.26 -14.59 -40.55
C LYS A 398 -50.14 -14.93 -41.52
N GLN A 399 -49.62 -13.94 -42.23
CA GLN A 399 -48.69 -14.14 -43.34
C GLN A 399 -47.22 -14.10 -42.91
N ASN A 400 -46.83 -13.28 -41.93
CA ASN A 400 -45.43 -13.15 -41.53
C ASN A 400 -44.91 -14.36 -40.76
N ASN A 401 -43.59 -14.58 -40.83
CA ASN A 401 -42.92 -15.55 -39.97
C ASN A 401 -42.45 -14.85 -38.69
N PHE A 402 -42.82 -15.42 -37.55
CA PHE A 402 -42.49 -14.88 -36.25
C PHE A 402 -41.65 -15.86 -35.43
N PHE A 403 -40.85 -15.31 -34.53
CA PHE A 403 -40.39 -16.02 -33.36
C PHE A 403 -41.27 -15.65 -32.18
N HIS A 404 -41.91 -16.64 -31.58
CA HIS A 404 -42.81 -16.51 -30.45
C HIS A 404 -42.10 -16.89 -29.15
N ASN A 405 -42.47 -16.22 -28.06
CA ASN A 405 -41.83 -16.37 -26.76
C ASN A 405 -40.30 -16.21 -26.85
N TYR A 406 -39.88 -15.25 -27.68
CA TYR A 406 -38.49 -14.90 -27.94
C TYR A 406 -38.05 -13.81 -26.96
N PRO A 407 -36.84 -13.87 -26.37
CA PRO A 407 -36.36 -12.82 -25.48
C PRO A 407 -36.13 -11.52 -26.27
N LEU A 408 -36.75 -10.45 -25.81
CA LEU A 408 -36.67 -9.11 -26.39
C LEU A 408 -36.23 -8.13 -25.31
N ALA A 409 -35.38 -7.18 -25.68
CA ALA A 409 -35.06 -6.05 -24.81
C ALA A 409 -36.36 -5.30 -24.42
N ASP A 410 -36.44 -4.91 -23.15
CA ASP A 410 -37.52 -4.12 -22.58
C ASP A 410 -36.98 -2.82 -21.96
N GLN A 411 -37.30 -2.53 -20.70
CA GLN A 411 -36.78 -1.36 -20.00
C GLN A 411 -35.36 -1.64 -19.48
N VAL A 412 -34.36 -1.26 -20.27
CA VAL A 412 -32.95 -1.29 -19.84
C VAL A 412 -32.72 -0.17 -18.83
N THR A 413 -32.25 -0.52 -17.64
CA THR A 413 -31.93 0.44 -16.58
C THR A 413 -30.46 0.32 -16.24
N VAL A 414 -29.67 1.33 -16.60
CA VAL A 414 -28.21 1.31 -16.38
C VAL A 414 -27.90 1.86 -15.00
N TYR A 415 -27.13 1.09 -14.20
CA TYR A 415 -26.72 1.53 -12.88
C TYR A 415 -25.83 2.78 -12.96
N ASN A 416 -26.23 3.85 -12.26
CA ASN A 416 -25.48 5.08 -12.17
C ASN A 416 -24.65 5.09 -10.87
N PRO A 417 -23.30 5.01 -10.94
CA PRO A 417 -22.46 4.93 -9.76
C PRO A 417 -22.32 6.25 -8.99
N LYS A 418 -22.95 7.36 -9.41
CA LYS A 418 -22.76 8.71 -8.84
C LYS A 418 -22.84 8.73 -7.30
N ASP A 419 -23.78 7.99 -6.72
CA ASP A 419 -23.97 7.93 -5.25
C ASP A 419 -22.78 7.28 -4.54
N VAL A 420 -22.21 6.21 -5.09
CA VAL A 420 -21.02 5.54 -4.55
C VAL A 420 -19.81 6.47 -4.60
N ILE A 421 -19.72 7.29 -5.64
CA ILE A 421 -18.55 8.15 -5.82
C ILE A 421 -18.59 9.39 -4.92
N GLY A 422 -19.78 9.83 -4.48
CA GLY A 422 -19.91 10.89 -3.48
C GLY A 422 -19.12 10.59 -2.20
N ASP A 423 -19.26 9.38 -1.66
CA ASP A 423 -18.54 8.94 -0.46
C ASP A 423 -17.04 8.77 -0.72
N SER A 424 -16.64 8.28 -1.90
CA SER A 424 -15.24 8.18 -2.32
C SER A 424 -14.56 9.55 -2.33
N PHE A 425 -15.25 10.55 -2.87
CA PHE A 425 -14.72 11.90 -3.03
C PHE A 425 -14.43 12.55 -1.67
N SER A 426 -15.33 12.41 -0.70
CA SER A 426 -15.09 12.89 0.67
C SER A 426 -13.85 12.24 1.29
N LYS A 427 -13.70 10.92 1.17
CA LYS A 427 -12.54 10.21 1.72
C LYS A 427 -11.21 10.59 1.05
N ALA A 428 -11.22 10.80 -0.27
CA ALA A 428 -10.03 11.27 -0.97
C ALA A 428 -9.67 12.73 -0.61
N THR A 429 -10.68 13.56 -0.35
CA THR A 429 -10.48 14.93 0.16
C THR A 429 -9.88 14.91 1.57
N ASP A 430 -10.40 14.07 2.47
CA ASP A 430 -9.85 13.87 3.82
C ASP A 430 -8.38 13.39 3.76
N MET A 431 -8.06 12.50 2.81
CA MET A 431 -6.70 12.03 2.59
C MET A 431 -5.78 13.15 2.09
N LEU A 432 -6.24 14.01 1.17
CA LEU A 432 -5.50 15.19 0.75
C LEU A 432 -5.21 16.12 1.93
N ASP A 433 -6.21 16.37 2.79
CA ASP A 433 -6.02 17.20 3.98
C ASP A 433 -4.99 16.59 4.93
N ARG A 434 -5.02 15.27 5.13
CA ARG A 434 -3.96 14.57 5.88
C ARG A 434 -2.60 14.70 5.22
N PHE A 435 -2.49 14.60 3.89
CA PHE A 435 -1.21 14.81 3.19
C PHE A 435 -0.68 16.22 3.41
N LYS A 436 -1.54 17.25 3.33
CA LYS A 436 -1.16 18.65 3.61
C LYS A 436 -0.67 18.81 5.04
N VAL A 437 -1.37 18.21 6.00
CA VAL A 437 -1.00 18.23 7.42
C VAL A 437 0.33 17.52 7.65
N VAL A 438 0.46 16.28 7.21
CA VAL A 438 1.68 15.46 7.39
C VAL A 438 2.86 16.07 6.63
N ARG A 439 2.65 16.73 5.49
CA ARG A 439 3.68 17.52 4.81
C ARG A 439 4.13 18.73 5.65
N ALA A 440 3.20 19.44 6.27
CA ALA A 440 3.53 20.60 7.11
C ALA A 440 4.25 20.21 8.41
N TYR A 441 3.95 19.04 8.96
CA TYR A 441 4.59 18.51 10.17
C TYR A 441 5.85 17.67 9.89
N GLY A 442 5.97 17.07 8.72
CA GLY A 442 7.10 16.20 8.36
C GLY A 442 8.44 16.90 8.32
N ASP A 443 8.44 18.21 8.04
CA ASP A 443 9.65 19.04 8.14
C ASP A 443 10.15 19.21 9.60
N TRP A 444 9.31 18.91 10.60
CA TRP A 444 9.59 19.04 12.04
C TRP A 444 9.68 17.69 12.76
N ASP A 445 9.48 16.61 12.02
CA ASP A 445 9.41 15.25 12.55
C ASP A 445 10.56 14.43 11.98
N ASP A 446 11.70 14.47 12.66
CA ASP A 446 12.95 13.79 12.26
C ASP A 446 12.81 12.27 12.08
N LEU A 447 11.73 11.68 12.59
CA LEU A 447 11.43 10.26 12.51
C LEU A 447 10.47 9.92 11.36
N MET A 448 10.00 10.93 10.61
CA MET A 448 9.15 10.77 9.44
C MET A 448 9.95 11.00 8.17
N ALA A 449 10.41 9.92 7.55
CA ALA A 449 11.18 9.99 6.31
C ALA A 449 10.35 10.60 5.17
N LEU A 450 10.82 11.70 4.58
CA LEU A 450 10.15 12.34 3.44
C LEU A 450 10.03 11.41 2.23
N SER A 451 10.97 10.47 2.08
CA SER A 451 10.92 9.41 1.06
C SER A 451 9.71 8.47 1.23
N ASP A 452 9.38 8.10 2.47
CA ASP A 452 8.17 7.32 2.77
C ASP A 452 6.91 8.13 2.43
N LEU A 453 6.90 9.45 2.67
CA LEU A 453 5.78 10.30 2.26
C LEU A 453 5.64 10.34 0.74
N VAL A 454 6.73 10.55 -0.01
CA VAL A 454 6.66 10.57 -1.48
C VAL A 454 6.18 9.23 -2.02
N ASP A 455 6.65 8.11 -1.47
CA ASP A 455 6.22 6.77 -1.90
C ASP A 455 4.74 6.54 -1.58
N ALA A 456 4.33 6.83 -0.35
CA ALA A 456 2.96 6.66 0.11
C ALA A 456 1.96 7.51 -0.69
N THR A 457 2.31 8.77 -0.98
CA THR A 457 1.42 9.72 -1.64
C THR A 457 1.44 9.64 -3.17
N SER A 458 2.46 9.00 -3.76
CA SER A 458 2.63 8.90 -5.22
C SER A 458 1.45 8.24 -5.93
N LEU A 459 1.04 7.05 -5.49
CA LEU A 459 -0.05 6.31 -6.13
C LEU A 459 -1.39 7.01 -6.00
N PRO A 460 -1.83 7.44 -4.80
CA PRO A 460 -3.09 8.16 -4.70
C PRO A 460 -3.11 9.45 -5.52
N GLY A 461 -2.02 10.22 -5.54
CA GLY A 461 -1.95 11.46 -6.34
C GLY A 461 -2.08 11.20 -7.84
N TYR A 462 -1.18 10.39 -8.40
CA TYR A 462 -1.10 10.20 -9.85
C TYR A 462 -2.20 9.33 -10.42
N SER A 463 -2.71 8.36 -9.65
CA SER A 463 -3.83 7.54 -10.09
C SER A 463 -5.14 8.33 -10.08
N THR A 464 -5.34 9.22 -9.10
CA THR A 464 -6.50 10.14 -9.08
C THR A 464 -6.44 11.09 -10.27
N GLU A 465 -5.28 11.67 -10.56
CA GLU A 465 -5.10 12.52 -11.73
C GLU A 465 -5.41 11.77 -13.04
N GLU A 466 -4.93 10.54 -13.19
CA GLU A 466 -5.16 9.72 -14.38
C GLU A 466 -6.63 9.34 -14.55
N ALA A 467 -7.30 8.97 -13.46
CA ALA A 467 -8.72 8.65 -13.46
C ALA A 467 -9.57 9.86 -13.87
N VAL A 468 -9.29 11.02 -13.28
CA VAL A 468 -10.01 12.27 -13.61
C VAL A 468 -9.74 12.71 -15.04
N SER A 469 -8.50 12.62 -15.51
CA SER A 469 -8.14 12.89 -16.91
C SER A 469 -8.90 11.96 -17.88
N SER A 470 -9.04 10.69 -17.51
CA SER A 470 -9.82 9.71 -18.28
C SER A 470 -11.30 10.06 -18.35
N MET A 471 -11.88 10.54 -17.25
CA MET A 471 -13.26 11.04 -17.21
C MET A 471 -13.43 12.38 -17.95
N GLU A 472 -12.39 13.21 -18.02
CA GLU A 472 -12.39 14.51 -18.70
C GLU A 472 -12.40 14.37 -20.22
N LYS A 473 -11.75 13.35 -20.79
CA LYS A 473 -11.75 13.11 -22.26
C LYS A 473 -13.18 13.23 -22.79
N ILE A 474 -13.43 14.22 -23.64
CA ILE A 474 -14.73 14.45 -24.31
C ILE A 474 -14.59 13.91 -25.73
N VAL A 475 -15.60 13.19 -26.22
CA VAL A 475 -15.82 13.14 -27.66
C VAL A 475 -16.96 14.08 -27.99
N GLU A 476 -16.62 15.21 -28.61
CA GLU A 476 -17.61 16.09 -29.19
C GLU A 476 -18.33 15.32 -30.28
N LYS A 477 -19.67 15.28 -30.19
CA LYS A 477 -20.65 14.69 -31.13
C LYS A 477 -20.83 13.18 -31.05
N ALA A 478 -21.60 12.73 -30.07
CA ALA A 478 -22.24 11.40 -29.98
C ALA A 478 -23.26 11.07 -31.11
N GLY A 479 -23.01 11.52 -32.35
CA GLY A 479 -23.79 11.20 -33.55
C GLY A 479 -22.97 10.89 -34.81
N GLU A 480 -21.66 11.18 -34.86
CA GLU A 480 -20.81 11.03 -36.07
C GLU A 480 -19.44 10.37 -35.79
N ILE A 481 -19.26 9.78 -34.61
CA ILE A 481 -17.99 9.14 -34.19
C ILE A 481 -17.95 7.69 -34.67
N GLU A 482 -16.80 7.21 -35.15
CA GLU A 482 -16.63 5.78 -35.48
C GLU A 482 -16.91 4.92 -34.24
N LYS A 483 -17.62 3.78 -34.41
CA LYS A 483 -18.04 2.88 -33.29
C LYS A 483 -16.94 2.64 -32.24
N LYS A 484 -15.69 2.51 -32.71
CA LYS A 484 -14.50 2.26 -31.90
C LYS A 484 -14.13 3.43 -30.99
N GLU A 485 -14.20 4.67 -31.48
CA GLU A 485 -13.89 5.86 -30.68
C GLU A 485 -14.96 6.09 -29.59
N ARG A 486 -16.23 5.75 -29.88
CA ARG A 486 -17.32 5.78 -28.89
C ARG A 486 -17.11 4.74 -27.78
N GLU A 487 -16.67 3.54 -28.15
CA GLU A 487 -16.30 2.47 -27.20
C GLU A 487 -15.14 2.87 -26.30
N GLU A 488 -14.09 3.45 -26.87
CA GLU A 488 -12.92 3.90 -26.12
C GLU A 488 -13.26 5.02 -25.13
N PHE A 489 -14.11 5.96 -25.53
CA PHE A 489 -14.61 7.01 -24.64
C PHE A 489 -15.37 6.43 -23.45
N ILE A 490 -16.32 5.53 -23.71
CA ILE A 490 -17.11 4.89 -22.65
C ILE A 490 -16.19 4.12 -21.70
N LEU A 491 -15.23 3.36 -22.24
CA LEU A 491 -14.28 2.59 -21.45
C LEU A 491 -13.42 3.49 -20.55
N ASN A 492 -12.89 4.59 -21.09
CA ASN A 492 -12.10 5.55 -20.33
C ASN A 492 -12.93 6.24 -19.23
N PHE A 493 -14.15 6.64 -19.56
CA PHE A 493 -15.07 7.26 -18.60
C PHE A 493 -15.39 6.30 -17.45
N LEU A 494 -15.81 5.06 -17.75
CA LEU A 494 -16.10 4.07 -16.72
C LEU A 494 -14.86 3.73 -15.90
N THR A 495 -13.72 3.46 -16.53
CA THR A 495 -12.47 3.13 -15.81
C THR A 495 -12.09 4.24 -14.82
N GLY A 496 -12.29 5.50 -15.20
CA GLY A 496 -12.12 6.64 -14.30
C GLY A 496 -13.10 6.67 -13.12
N LEU A 497 -14.35 6.21 -13.31
CA LEU A 497 -15.31 6.03 -12.20
C LEU A 497 -14.91 4.87 -11.28
N LEU A 498 -14.44 3.77 -11.84
CA LEU A 498 -14.08 2.57 -11.07
C LEU A 498 -12.86 2.79 -10.18
N PHE A 499 -11.96 3.70 -10.53
CA PHE A 499 -10.82 4.07 -9.70
C PHE A 499 -11.24 4.58 -8.30
N TRP A 500 -12.44 5.13 -8.15
CA TRP A 500 -12.91 5.69 -6.88
C TRP A 500 -13.46 4.64 -5.92
N ILE A 501 -13.70 3.42 -6.38
CA ILE A 501 -14.20 2.27 -5.59
C ILE A 501 -13.27 1.93 -4.42
N PRO A 502 -11.94 1.80 -4.62
CA PRO A 502 -10.96 1.60 -3.55
C PRO A 502 -11.08 2.52 -2.34
N PHE A 503 -11.41 3.79 -2.56
CA PHE A 503 -11.50 4.77 -1.47
C PHE A 503 -12.63 4.45 -0.50
N VAL A 504 -13.66 3.71 -0.94
CA VAL A 504 -14.83 3.42 -0.11
C VAL A 504 -14.66 2.15 0.73
N GLY A 505 -13.70 1.28 0.40
CA GLY A 505 -13.45 0.02 1.12
C GLY A 505 -14.59 -1.01 0.97
N GLU A 506 -14.92 -1.73 2.05
CA GLU A 506 -15.97 -2.78 2.08
C GLU A 506 -17.39 -2.30 1.71
N ALA A 507 -17.62 -0.99 1.55
CA ALA A 507 -18.94 -0.40 1.36
C ALA A 507 -19.66 -0.80 0.07
N ILE A 508 -18.94 -1.23 -0.98
CA ILE A 508 -19.56 -1.56 -2.27
C ILE A 508 -20.19 -2.96 -2.26
N GLY A 509 -19.83 -3.82 -1.30
CA GLY A 509 -20.38 -5.17 -1.16
C GLY A 509 -20.21 -6.03 -2.43
N ALA A 510 -20.57 -7.31 -2.34
CA ALA A 510 -20.52 -8.20 -3.51
C ALA A 510 -21.48 -7.75 -4.65
N ALA A 511 -22.56 -7.05 -4.30
CA ALA A 511 -23.57 -6.57 -5.24
C ALA A 511 -23.04 -5.44 -6.13
N GLY A 512 -22.47 -4.37 -5.56
CA GLY A 512 -21.94 -3.25 -6.34
C GLY A 512 -20.76 -3.67 -7.23
N MET A 513 -19.97 -4.64 -6.78
CA MET A 513 -18.88 -5.23 -7.57
C MET A 513 -19.37 -6.02 -8.79
N THR A 514 -20.48 -6.74 -8.64
CA THR A 514 -21.12 -7.47 -9.74
C THR A 514 -21.72 -6.51 -10.75
N THR A 515 -22.35 -5.43 -10.27
CA THR A 515 -22.90 -4.38 -11.13
C THR A 515 -21.82 -3.69 -11.95
N VAL A 516 -20.71 -3.28 -11.32
CA VAL A 516 -19.55 -2.70 -12.02
C VAL A 516 -18.96 -3.62 -13.08
N ARG A 517 -18.81 -4.91 -12.77
CA ARG A 517 -18.31 -5.91 -13.73
C ARG A 517 -19.25 -6.09 -14.92
N SER A 518 -20.55 -5.99 -14.68
CA SER A 518 -21.57 -6.02 -15.73
C SER A 518 -21.50 -4.78 -16.63
N LEU A 519 -21.22 -3.59 -16.05
CA LEU A 519 -21.01 -2.36 -16.81
C LEU A 519 -19.82 -2.46 -17.79
N LEU A 520 -18.70 -3.07 -17.39
CA LEU A 520 -17.53 -3.27 -18.25
C LEU A 520 -17.81 -4.24 -19.40
N ARG A 521 -18.62 -5.29 -19.18
CA ARG A 521 -18.98 -6.30 -20.20
C ARG A 521 -19.84 -5.73 -21.32
N LEU A 522 -20.69 -4.75 -21.01
CA LEU A 522 -21.59 -4.13 -21.99
C LEU A 522 -20.87 -3.35 -23.10
N ILE A 523 -19.56 -3.07 -22.95
CA ILE A 523 -18.72 -2.37 -23.95
C ILE A 523 -18.14 -3.34 -25.00
N GLY A 524 -18.20 -4.66 -24.78
CA GLY A 524 -17.76 -5.69 -25.74
C GLY A 524 -16.29 -6.12 -25.60
N THR A 525 -15.72 -6.69 -26.67
CA THR A 525 -14.41 -7.39 -26.72
C THR A 525 -13.18 -6.50 -26.44
N THR A 526 -13.36 -5.20 -26.27
CA THR A 526 -12.30 -4.25 -25.85
C THR A 526 -12.10 -4.26 -24.33
N GLY A 527 -12.89 -5.07 -23.60
CA GLY A 527 -12.90 -5.17 -22.14
C GLY A 527 -11.60 -5.65 -21.50
N ASP A 528 -10.69 -6.33 -22.20
CA ASP A 528 -9.51 -6.93 -21.56
C ASP A 528 -8.59 -5.91 -20.85
N ALA A 529 -8.44 -4.70 -21.40
CA ALA A 529 -7.64 -3.64 -20.77
C ALA A 529 -8.33 -3.03 -19.54
N GLY A 530 -9.64 -2.77 -19.62
CA GLY A 530 -10.44 -2.28 -18.49
C GLY A 530 -10.61 -3.33 -17.39
N MET A 531 -10.69 -4.61 -17.77
CA MET A 531 -10.75 -5.76 -16.87
C MET A 531 -9.42 -5.96 -16.14
N ALA A 532 -8.27 -5.78 -16.81
CA ALA A 532 -6.97 -5.87 -16.15
C ALA A 532 -6.80 -4.78 -15.07
N ILE A 533 -7.17 -3.53 -15.37
CA ILE A 533 -7.17 -2.44 -14.38
C ILE A 533 -8.18 -2.72 -13.27
N TYR A 534 -9.38 -3.20 -13.60
CA TYR A 534 -10.39 -3.62 -12.63
C TYR A 534 -9.87 -4.72 -11.70
N ASP A 535 -9.21 -5.76 -12.22
CA ASP A 535 -8.73 -6.89 -11.43
C ASP A 535 -7.62 -6.46 -10.45
N ILE A 536 -6.79 -5.48 -10.83
CA ILE A 536 -5.78 -4.88 -9.93
C ILE A 536 -6.47 -4.04 -8.85
N VAL A 537 -7.39 -3.18 -9.25
CA VAL A 537 -8.10 -2.27 -8.34
C VAL A 537 -9.01 -3.03 -7.36
N ASN A 538 -9.38 -4.27 -7.67
CA ASN A 538 -10.29 -5.08 -6.85
C ASN A 538 -9.66 -6.29 -6.18
N ASN A 539 -8.35 -6.46 -6.27
CA ASN A 539 -7.64 -7.43 -5.47
C ASN A 539 -7.14 -6.76 -4.18
N PRO A 540 -7.87 -6.86 -3.04
CA PRO A 540 -7.50 -6.19 -1.80
C PRO A 540 -6.19 -6.69 -1.19
N GLU A 541 -5.70 -7.86 -1.63
CA GLU A 541 -4.45 -8.45 -1.15
C GLU A 541 -3.23 -7.96 -1.92
N ASN A 542 -3.41 -7.19 -3.00
CA ASN A 542 -2.29 -6.68 -3.77
C ASN A 542 -1.68 -5.41 -3.15
N ALA A 543 -0.40 -5.20 -3.47
CA ALA A 543 0.39 -4.12 -2.93
C ALA A 543 -0.14 -2.73 -3.32
N PHE A 544 -0.81 -2.60 -4.48
CA PHE A 544 -1.47 -1.36 -4.92
C PHE A 544 -2.61 -0.96 -3.97
N MET A 545 -3.53 -1.88 -3.68
CA MET A 545 -4.69 -1.66 -2.82
C MET A 545 -4.31 -1.49 -1.34
N ALA A 546 -3.24 -2.16 -0.93
CA ALA A 546 -2.68 -1.98 0.41
C ALA A 546 -2.27 -0.52 0.66
N VAL A 547 -1.73 0.21 -0.34
CA VAL A 547 -1.39 1.65 -0.19
C VAL A 547 -2.60 2.47 0.22
N PHE A 548 -3.72 2.35 -0.51
CA PHE A 548 -4.95 3.10 -0.22
C PHE A 548 -5.53 2.70 1.14
N SER A 549 -5.50 1.41 1.47
CA SER A 549 -6.03 0.89 2.74
C SER A 549 -5.25 1.42 3.94
N TYR A 550 -3.92 1.39 3.89
CA TYR A 550 -3.07 1.94 4.95
C TYR A 550 -3.30 3.43 5.14
N LEU A 551 -3.43 4.20 4.04
CA LEU A 551 -3.65 5.65 4.10
C LEU A 551 -5.05 6.03 4.60
N ALA A 552 -6.09 5.30 4.19
CA ALA A 552 -7.44 5.51 4.70
C ALA A 552 -7.48 5.35 6.23
N GLY A 553 -6.78 4.33 6.76
CA GLY A 553 -6.67 4.07 8.19
C GLY A 553 -5.61 4.89 8.94
N ALA A 554 -4.73 5.61 8.24
CA ALA A 554 -3.48 6.14 8.82
C ALA A 554 -3.61 7.21 9.92
N GLY A 555 -4.77 7.87 10.07
CA GLY A 555 -4.84 9.10 10.86
C GLY A 555 -3.73 10.09 10.44
N LEU A 556 -3.06 10.71 11.42
CA LEU A 556 -1.84 11.49 11.20
C LEU A 556 -0.57 10.74 11.67
N GLY A 557 -0.67 9.42 11.91
CA GLY A 557 0.42 8.63 12.48
C GLY A 557 1.40 8.13 11.42
N ARG A 558 2.70 8.15 11.75
CA ARG A 558 3.79 7.70 10.86
C ARG A 558 3.61 6.27 10.33
N ALA A 559 3.09 5.37 11.16
CA ALA A 559 2.93 3.96 10.83
C ALA A 559 2.07 3.74 9.57
N GLY A 560 1.00 4.54 9.39
CA GLY A 560 0.14 4.41 8.22
C GLY A 560 0.86 4.81 6.91
N PHE A 561 1.63 5.89 6.95
CA PHE A 561 2.43 6.35 5.80
C PHE A 561 3.58 5.40 5.50
N SER A 562 4.30 4.91 6.51
CA SER A 562 5.40 3.97 6.29
C SER A 562 4.90 2.62 5.76
N ASN A 563 3.77 2.10 6.25
CA ASN A 563 3.15 0.89 5.71
C ASN A 563 2.67 1.08 4.26
N ALA A 564 2.12 2.24 3.93
CA ALA A 564 1.75 2.60 2.57
C ALA A 564 2.98 2.70 1.65
N ALA A 565 4.08 3.30 2.11
CA ALA A 565 5.35 3.38 1.39
C ALA A 565 5.94 1.98 1.14
N ASN A 566 5.97 1.12 2.17
CA ASN A 566 6.43 -0.26 2.03
C ASN A 566 5.58 -1.05 1.04
N SER A 567 4.27 -0.85 1.05
CA SER A 567 3.37 -1.47 0.08
C SER A 567 3.63 -0.95 -1.34
N ARG A 568 3.83 0.38 -1.49
CA ARG A 568 4.20 0.98 -2.78
C ARG A 568 5.46 0.35 -3.35
N ARG A 569 6.49 0.17 -2.53
CA ARG A 569 7.77 -0.45 -2.90
C ARG A 569 7.64 -1.95 -3.16
N GLY A 570 6.66 -2.61 -2.54
CA GLY A 570 6.36 -4.03 -2.70
C GLY A 570 5.52 -4.40 -3.94
N ILE A 571 5.11 -3.44 -4.78
CA ILE A 571 4.40 -3.71 -6.02
C ILE A 571 5.29 -4.53 -6.96
N THR A 572 4.76 -5.65 -7.45
CA THR A 572 5.48 -6.53 -8.37
C THR A 572 5.69 -5.85 -9.73
N SER A 573 6.72 -6.24 -10.49
CA SER A 573 6.97 -5.67 -11.81
C SER A 573 5.77 -5.82 -12.76
N SER A 574 5.07 -6.95 -12.72
CA SER A 574 3.87 -7.17 -13.54
C SER A 574 2.73 -6.21 -13.21
N GLU A 575 2.50 -5.94 -11.91
CA GLU A 575 1.50 -4.97 -11.47
C GLU A 575 1.94 -3.56 -11.82
N TYR A 576 3.22 -3.23 -11.62
CA TYR A 576 3.78 -1.92 -11.95
C TYR A 576 3.66 -1.59 -13.45
N ASP A 577 3.95 -2.56 -14.32
CA ASP A 577 3.87 -2.41 -15.77
C ASP A 577 2.43 -2.20 -16.27
N SER A 578 1.45 -2.69 -15.51
CA SER A 578 0.02 -2.54 -15.83
C SER A 578 -0.59 -1.20 -15.40
N LEU A 579 0.14 -0.35 -14.67
CA LEU A 579 -0.37 0.95 -14.17
C LEU A 579 -0.54 2.03 -15.25
N GLY A 580 -0.23 1.74 -16.51
CA GLY A 580 -0.49 2.65 -17.64
C GLY A 580 0.15 4.04 -17.47
N GLY A 581 -0.63 5.10 -17.61
CA GLY A 581 -0.15 6.49 -17.48
C GLY A 581 0.43 6.83 -16.11
N VAL A 582 -0.02 6.13 -15.06
CA VAL A 582 0.52 6.29 -13.70
C VAL A 582 1.97 5.83 -13.63
N LYS A 583 2.32 4.72 -14.29
CA LYS A 583 3.70 4.23 -14.38
C LYS A 583 4.65 5.31 -14.89
N THR A 584 4.28 5.99 -15.97
CA THR A 584 5.10 7.06 -16.56
C THR A 584 5.42 8.18 -15.56
N LYS A 585 4.47 8.52 -14.69
CA LYS A 585 4.66 9.54 -13.63
C LYS A 585 5.53 9.00 -12.50
N LEU A 586 5.36 7.73 -12.12
CA LEU A 586 6.20 7.07 -11.11
C LEU A 586 7.65 6.93 -11.58
N ASP A 587 7.87 6.53 -12.84
CA ASP A 587 9.21 6.50 -13.45
C ASP A 587 9.85 7.89 -13.48
N LEU A 588 9.04 8.94 -13.66
CA LEU A 588 9.50 10.32 -13.60
C LEU A 588 9.91 10.75 -12.19
N VAL A 589 9.17 10.33 -11.16
CA VAL A 589 9.57 10.51 -9.75
C VAL A 589 10.93 9.86 -9.48
N GLU A 590 11.10 8.60 -9.87
CA GLU A 590 12.37 7.88 -9.71
C GLU A 590 13.52 8.55 -10.47
N ARG A 591 13.25 9.07 -11.68
CA ARG A 591 14.23 9.85 -12.43
C ARG A 591 14.64 11.14 -11.72
N ILE A 592 13.70 11.86 -11.13
CA ILE A 592 13.96 13.08 -10.35
C ILE A 592 14.80 12.74 -9.10
N ARG A 593 14.54 11.58 -8.48
CA ARG A 593 15.30 11.07 -7.33
C ARG A 593 16.69 10.55 -7.65
N GLY A 594 17.02 10.29 -8.92
CA GLY A 594 18.28 9.65 -9.32
C GLY A 594 19.58 10.35 -8.88
N GLY A 595 19.51 11.59 -8.38
CA GLY A 595 20.64 12.31 -7.78
C GLY A 595 20.79 12.18 -6.26
N ILE A 596 19.89 11.45 -5.59
CA ILE A 596 19.87 11.19 -4.15
C ILE A 596 20.42 9.78 -3.90
N CYS A 597 21.14 9.57 -2.79
CA CYS A 597 21.53 8.22 -2.40
C CYS A 597 20.26 7.37 -2.20
N PRO A 598 20.15 6.19 -2.84
CA PRO A 598 19.04 5.28 -2.58
C PRO A 598 19.08 4.85 -1.12
N ILE A 599 17.92 4.83 -0.46
CA ILE A 599 17.74 4.36 0.91
C ILE A 599 17.77 2.83 0.95
#